data_AF-A0A3S5AJJ3-F1
#
_entry.id   AF-A0A3S5AJJ3-F1
#
_cell.length_a   1.000
_cell.length_b   1.000
_cell.length_c   1.000
_cell.angle_alpha   90.00
_cell.angle_beta   90.00
_cell.angle_gamma   90.00
#
_symmetry.space_group_name_H-M   'P 1'
#
loop_
_entity.id
_entity.type
_entity.pdbx_description
1 polymer ?
#
loop_
_entity_poly.entity_id
_entity_poly.type
_entity_poly.pdbx_seq_one_letter_code
_entity_poly.pdbx_strand_id
1 'polypeptide(L)'
;MCAADYAKESGTFVWKYARVELRPPSPKDFPLAIAEYSRLFKAGSAGRWRDIAVKDAFLNALVATEVACWFFLGEIIGKRSLVGYGRVDGAFLTVSWRFP
;
A
#
# COMPACT_ATOMS: atom_id res chain seq x y z
N MET A 1 14.17 30.71 -6.71
CA MET A 1 12.93 30.13 -6.15
C MET A 1 13.27 29.53 -4.80
N CYS A 2 12.57 29.93 -3.73
CA CYS A 2 12.85 29.43 -2.38
C CYS A 2 12.24 28.03 -2.21
N ALA A 3 12.86 27.15 -1.42
CA ALA A 3 12.38 25.78 -1.20
C ALA A 3 10.95 25.73 -0.64
N ALA A 4 10.55 26.77 0.09
CA ALA A 4 9.20 26.91 0.65
C ALA A 4 8.11 27.08 -0.43
N ASP A 5 8.40 27.83 -1.50
CA ASP A 5 7.44 28.03 -2.59
C ASP A 5 7.25 26.75 -3.41
N TYR A 6 8.34 26.02 -3.69
CA TYR A 6 8.30 24.74 -4.40
C TYR A 6 7.52 23.66 -3.63
N ALA A 7 7.70 23.60 -2.30
CA ALA A 7 6.99 22.66 -1.45
C ALA A 7 5.48 22.95 -1.39
N LYS A 8 5.09 24.24 -1.37
CA LYS A 8 3.69 24.66 -1.38
C LYS A 8 3.01 24.30 -2.70
N GLU A 9 3.67 24.58 -3.83
CA GLU A 9 3.16 24.26 -5.16
C GLU A 9 3.00 22.74 -5.35
N SER A 10 4.04 21.97 -5.04
CA SER A 10 4.00 20.49 -5.09
C SER A 10 2.94 19.90 -4.16
N GLY A 11 2.80 20.45 -2.95
CA GLY A 11 1.79 20.01 -1.97
C GLY A 11 0.36 20.25 -2.43
N THR A 12 0.09 21.37 -3.11
CA THR A 12 -1.24 21.66 -3.67
C THR A 12 -1.62 20.72 -4.82
N PHE A 13 -0.66 20.35 -5.67
CA PHE A 13 -0.85 19.34 -6.69
C PHE A 13 -1.15 17.96 -6.07
N VAL A 14 -0.32 17.49 -5.14
CA VAL A 14 -0.53 16.21 -4.43
C VAL A 14 -1.89 16.17 -3.74
N TRP A 15 -2.28 17.24 -3.05
CA TRP A 15 -3.57 17.34 -2.37
C TRP A 15 -4.77 17.25 -3.32
N LYS A 16 -4.66 17.82 -4.53
CA LYS A 16 -5.72 17.80 -5.54
C LYS A 16 -6.05 16.38 -6.01
N TYR A 17 -5.03 15.56 -6.27
CA TYR A 17 -5.20 14.17 -6.72
C TYR A 17 -5.48 13.22 -5.55
N ALA A 18 -4.78 13.38 -4.42
CA ALA A 18 -5.02 12.61 -3.21
C ALA A 18 -6.47 12.72 -2.73
N ARG A 19 -7.09 13.90 -2.85
CA ARG A 19 -8.49 14.10 -2.44
C ARG A 19 -9.49 13.37 -3.31
N VAL A 20 -9.14 12.93 -4.53
CA VAL A 20 -10.08 12.24 -5.43
C VAL A 20 -9.84 10.73 -5.42
N GLU A 21 -8.58 10.30 -5.34
CA GLU A 21 -8.19 8.89 -5.45
C GLU A 21 -8.06 8.19 -4.09
N LEU A 22 -7.73 8.92 -3.03
CA LEU A 22 -7.57 8.36 -1.68
C LEU A 22 -8.77 8.62 -0.77
N ARG A 23 -9.96 8.93 -1.33
CA ARG A 23 -11.17 9.00 -0.51
C ARG A 23 -11.44 7.62 0.06
N PRO A 24 -11.67 7.48 1.37
CA PRO A 24 -12.13 6.22 1.91
C PRO A 24 -13.41 5.83 1.16
N PRO A 25 -13.48 4.60 0.62
CA PRO A 25 -14.63 4.15 -0.17
C PRO A 25 -15.91 4.32 0.64
N SER A 26 -16.99 4.72 -0.03
CA SER A 26 -18.26 4.90 0.66
C SER A 26 -18.75 3.53 1.14
N PRO A 27 -19.45 3.43 2.30
CA PRO A 27 -19.96 2.15 2.78
C PRO A 27 -20.86 1.40 1.79
N LYS A 28 -21.40 2.11 0.79
CA LYS A 28 -22.21 1.57 -0.30
C LYS A 28 -21.41 0.79 -1.34
N ASP A 29 -20.10 0.98 -1.42
CA ASP A 29 -19.22 0.33 -2.41
C ASP A 29 -18.66 -1.01 -1.91
N PHE A 30 -18.72 -1.27 -0.60
CA PHE A 30 -18.31 -2.56 0.00
C PHE A 30 -19.05 -3.78 -0.55
N PRO A 31 -20.40 -3.81 -0.65
CA PRO A 31 -21.09 -4.98 -1.17
C PRO A 31 -20.72 -5.26 -2.63
N LEU A 32 -20.46 -4.23 -3.43
CA LEU A 32 -19.98 -4.37 -4.81
C LEU A 32 -18.56 -4.95 -4.85
N ALA A 33 -17.65 -4.43 -4.03
CA ALA A 33 -16.27 -4.92 -3.94
C ALA A 33 -16.20 -6.40 -3.51
N ILE A 34 -17.05 -6.82 -2.56
CA ILE A 34 -17.14 -8.22 -2.11
C ILE A 34 -17.68 -9.13 -3.22
N ALA A 35 -18.66 -8.65 -4.00
CA ALA A 35 -19.21 -9.38 -5.13
C ALA A 35 -18.17 -9.57 -6.25
N GLU A 36 -17.42 -8.52 -6.58
CA GLU A 36 -16.33 -8.58 -7.57
C GLU A 36 -15.19 -9.49 -7.12
N TYR A 37 -14.78 -9.42 -5.86
CA TYR A 37 -13.80 -10.35 -5.29
C TYR A 37 -14.24 -11.81 -5.42
N SER A 38 -15.50 -12.10 -5.10
CA SER A 38 -16.06 -13.46 -5.21
C SER A 38 -16.09 -13.95 -6.66
N ARG A 39 -16.34 -13.05 -7.62
CA ARG A 39 -16.31 -13.36 -9.06
C ARG A 39 -14.89 -13.64 -9.54
N LEU A 40 -13.91 -12.84 -9.14
CA LEU A 40 -12.49 -13.06 -9.44
C LEU A 40 -12.00 -14.38 -8.85
N PHE A 41 -12.38 -14.69 -7.62
CA PHE A 41 -12.03 -15.96 -6.97
C PHE A 41 -12.60 -17.17 -7.74
N LYS A 42 -13.88 -17.12 -8.14
CA LYS A 42 -14.51 -18.18 -8.95
C LYS A 42 -13.89 -18.31 -10.35
N ALA A 43 -13.64 -17.19 -11.03
CA ALA A 43 -12.94 -17.17 -12.31
C ALA A 43 -11.54 -17.76 -12.17
N GLY A 44 -10.93 -17.54 -11.00
CA GLY A 44 -9.64 -18.05 -10.70
C GLY A 44 -9.60 -19.56 -10.46
N SER A 45 -10.52 -20.09 -9.66
CA SER A 45 -10.67 -21.53 -9.47
C SER A 45 -11.06 -22.25 -10.76
N ALA A 46 -11.71 -21.56 -11.70
CA ALA A 46 -12.04 -22.07 -13.02
C ALA A 46 -10.84 -22.08 -14.01
N GLY A 47 -9.65 -21.64 -13.61
CA GLY A 47 -8.43 -21.75 -14.42
C GLY A 47 -8.22 -20.68 -15.49
N ARG A 48 -9.08 -19.65 -15.53
CA ARG A 48 -9.01 -18.56 -16.53
C ARG A 48 -7.80 -17.63 -16.44
N TRP A 49 -6.93 -17.81 -15.44
CA TRP A 49 -5.69 -17.02 -15.33
C TRP A 49 -4.71 -17.28 -16.48
N ARG A 50 -4.86 -18.42 -17.17
CA ARG A 50 -3.96 -18.83 -18.26
C ARG A 50 -4.24 -18.12 -19.59
N ASP A 51 -5.43 -17.55 -19.75
CA ASP A 51 -5.86 -16.86 -20.98
C ASP A 51 -5.58 -15.34 -20.93
N ILE A 52 -4.94 -14.85 -19.87
CA ILE A 52 -4.69 -13.41 -19.65
C ILE A 52 -3.41 -12.99 -20.37
N ALA A 53 -3.43 -11.86 -21.07
CA ALA A 53 -2.24 -11.28 -21.68
C ALA A 53 -1.22 -10.86 -20.60
N VAL A 54 0.08 -11.05 -20.87
CA VAL A 54 1.16 -10.71 -19.92
C VAL A 54 1.12 -9.25 -19.49
N LYS A 55 0.71 -8.34 -20.39
CA LYS A 55 0.56 -6.90 -20.09
C LYS A 55 -0.49 -6.66 -19.01
N ASP A 56 -1.63 -7.33 -19.12
CA ASP A 56 -2.73 -7.19 -18.16
C ASP A 56 -2.40 -7.87 -16.84
N ALA A 57 -1.75 -9.04 -16.88
CA ALA A 57 -1.26 -9.72 -15.68
C ALA A 57 -0.25 -8.86 -14.91
N PHE A 58 0.65 -8.17 -15.62
CA PHE A 58 1.63 -7.29 -15.00
C PHE A 58 0.98 -6.07 -14.34
N LEU A 59 0.01 -5.43 -15.01
CA LEU A 59 -0.76 -4.32 -14.42
C LEU A 59 -1.52 -4.76 -13.17
N ASN A 60 -2.19 -5.92 -13.22
CA ASN A 60 -2.89 -6.48 -12.07
C ASN A 60 -1.93 -6.82 -10.91
N ALA A 61 -0.73 -7.29 -11.22
CA ALA A 61 0.30 -7.56 -10.22
C ALA A 61 0.84 -6.29 -9.55
N LEU A 62 1.00 -5.19 -10.30
CA LEU A 62 1.38 -3.89 -9.73
C LEU A 62 0.33 -3.36 -8.76
N VAL A 63 -0.95 -3.40 -9.15
CA VAL A 63 -2.06 -2.99 -8.28
C VAL A 63 -2.14 -3.89 -7.04
N ALA A 64 -1.99 -5.22 -7.20
CA ALA A 64 -1.96 -6.15 -6.07
C ALA A 64 -0.79 -5.85 -5.11
N THR A 65 0.37 -5.50 -5.65
CA THR A 65 1.56 -5.12 -4.86
C THR A 65 1.30 -3.81 -4.11
N GLU A 66 0.66 -2.82 -4.74
CA GLU A 66 0.29 -1.58 -4.09
C GLU A 66 -0.64 -1.84 -2.89
N VAL A 67 -1.70 -2.62 -3.07
CA VAL A 67 -2.62 -2.99 -1.98
C VAL A 67 -1.90 -3.74 -0.85
N ALA A 68 -0.91 -4.58 -1.17
CA ALA A 68 -0.08 -5.21 -0.16
C ALA A 68 0.79 -4.19 0.61
N CYS A 69 1.35 -3.18 -0.07
CA CYS A 69 2.08 -2.09 0.58
C CYS A 69 1.19 -1.30 1.57
N TRP A 70 -0.11 -1.11 1.27
CA TRP A 70 -1.06 -0.50 2.20
C TRP A 70 -1.23 -1.32 3.50
N PHE A 71 -1.14 -2.64 3.44
CA PHE A 71 -1.14 -3.49 4.64
C PHE A 71 0.08 -3.23 5.52
N PHE A 72 1.28 -3.15 4.93
CA PHE A 72 2.52 -2.85 5.67
C PHE A 72 2.51 -1.44 6.27
N LEU A 73 1.94 -0.45 5.57
CA LEU A 73 1.72 0.89 6.12
C LEU A 73 0.76 0.84 7.32
N GLY A 74 -0.29 0.02 7.26
CA GLY A 74 -1.21 -0.24 8.37
C GLY A 74 -0.50 -0.86 9.58
N GLU A 75 0.40 -1.84 9.37
CA GLU A 75 1.22 -2.41 10.44
C GLU A 75 2.15 -1.37 11.08
N ILE A 76 2.76 -0.50 10.28
CA ILE A 76 3.64 0.58 10.76
C ILE A 76 2.85 1.57 11.62
N ILE A 77 1.64 1.95 11.20
CA ILE A 77 0.74 2.83 11.97
C ILE A 77 0.26 2.14 13.25
N GLY A 78 -0.08 0.84 13.18
CA GLY A 78 -0.54 0.05 14.32
C GLY A 78 0.54 -0.17 15.38
N LYS A 79 1.80 -0.40 14.96
CA LYS A 79 2.96 -0.54 15.86
C LYS A 79 3.53 0.81 16.32
N ARG A 80 3.15 1.94 15.68
CA ARG A 80 3.69 3.29 15.90
C ARG A 80 5.24 3.33 15.90
N SER A 81 5.85 2.47 15.08
CA SER A 81 7.29 2.22 15.08
C SER A 81 7.72 1.86 13.66
N LEU A 82 8.55 2.72 13.06
CA LEU A 82 9.11 2.53 11.72
C LEU A 82 10.26 1.49 11.71
N VAL A 83 10.89 1.28 12.87
CA VAL A 83 11.98 0.33 13.11
C VAL A 83 11.76 -0.26 14.51
N GLY A 84 11.76 -1.59 14.63
CA GLY A 84 11.29 -2.38 15.77
C GLY A 84 11.71 -1.92 17.16
N TYR A 85 10.94 -2.39 18.17
CA TYR A 85 11.06 -2.08 19.59
C TYR A 85 12.51 -1.94 20.09
N GLY A 86 13.02 -0.71 20.14
CA GLY A 86 14.34 -0.39 20.69
C GLY A 86 14.43 -0.46 22.22
N ARG A 87 13.41 -0.99 22.93
CA ARG A 87 13.42 -1.14 24.40
C ARG A 87 12.70 -2.39 24.86
N VAL A 88 13.23 -3.55 24.50
CA VAL A 88 13.10 -4.76 25.32
C VAL A 88 14.49 -5.34 25.45
N ASP A 89 15.01 -5.40 26.67
CA ASP A 89 16.29 -6.05 26.98
C ASP A 89 16.22 -7.52 26.57
N GLY A 90 16.91 -7.86 25.47
CA GLY A 90 17.02 -9.23 24.95
C GLY A 90 16.79 -9.43 23.44
N ALA A 91 16.43 -8.40 22.67
CA ALA A 91 16.25 -8.56 21.22
C ALA A 91 17.61 -8.58 20.46
N PHE A 92 17.83 -9.65 19.69
CA PHE A 92 19.03 -10.03 18.91
C PHE A 92 19.57 -9.00 17.87
N LEU A 93 18.96 -7.81 17.77
CA LEU A 93 19.34 -6.79 16.77
C LEU A 93 19.83 -5.49 17.44
N THR A 94 20.78 -5.57 18.37
CA THR A 94 21.68 -4.44 18.61
C THR A 94 22.87 -4.58 17.69
N VAL A 95 22.76 -3.96 16.50
CA VAL A 95 23.96 -3.68 15.70
C VAL A 95 24.78 -2.66 16.49
N SER A 96 25.68 -3.17 17.32
CA SER A 96 26.75 -2.42 17.96
C SER A 96 27.74 -1.99 16.86
N TRP A 97 27.42 -0.90 16.16
CA TRP A 97 28.44 -0.15 15.43
C TRP A 97 29.28 0.64 16.45
N ARG A 98 30.21 -0.06 17.08
CA ARG A 98 31.35 0.52 17.80
C ARG A 98 32.51 0.61 16.81
N PHE A 99 32.66 1.74 16.14
CA PHE A 99 33.92 2.06 15.47
C PHE A 99 34.94 2.59 16.51
N PRO A 100 36.24 2.29 16.34
CA PRO A 100 37.31 2.78 17.21
C PRO A 100 37.59 4.27 17.05
#